data_AF-A0A7K1GCD2-F1
#
_entry.id   AF-A0A7K1GCD2-F1
#
_cell.length_a   1.000
_cell.length_b   1.000
_cell.length_c   1.000
_cell.angle_alpha   90.00
_cell.angle_beta   90.00
_cell.angle_gamma   90.00
#
_symmetry.space_group_name_H-M   'P 1'
#
loop_
_entity.id
_entity.type
_entity.pdbx_description
1 polymer ?
#
loop_
_entity_poly.entity_id
_entity_poly.type
_entity_poly.pdbx_seq_one_letter_code
_entity_poly.pdbx_strand_id
1 'polypeptide(L)'
;MQKILVLIITTLVYQLSFSQSNLVLDFDEKKDYVSIKSLDKELKDKTEDYLIIDNDTLVNLNNRAKVDNLETFCKYFASEESFQKLISSIQYYYLKNSSIAHFRQWNSEVITYLDKRIPRNIRKEFMNFFRQLDSINNFNMSFSNSLNKANYIIKFSDTVVPNLKTKKKKYNENHPLSKGNYRVLVDNDDKIYGCYMYVDRSLLDNEDLLLKKLKQLYFMSLGQFTYRKNISKKSLLNPEYIDTSKLSNYDKNLLSTHYYKIYPKTFDRFDLMRLNNLAKSICKNEQ
;
A
#
# COMPACT_ATOMS: atom_id res chain seq x y z
N MET A 1 21.77 -8.23 40.12
CA MET A 1 21.84 -7.05 39.21
C MET A 1 21.74 -7.42 37.73
N GLN A 2 22.57 -8.31 37.18
CA GLN A 2 22.54 -8.68 35.74
C GLN A 2 21.17 -9.15 35.21
N LYS A 3 20.43 -9.97 35.96
CA LYS A 3 19.11 -10.45 35.54
C LYS A 3 18.04 -9.34 35.48
N ILE A 4 18.16 -8.32 36.33
CA ILE A 4 17.27 -7.15 36.34
C ILE A 4 17.56 -6.25 35.13
N LEU A 5 18.84 -6.09 34.76
CA LEU A 5 19.25 -5.32 33.60
C LEU A 5 18.76 -5.95 32.28
N VAL A 6 18.84 -7.28 32.16
CA VAL A 6 18.31 -8.00 30.98
C VAL A 6 16.80 -7.84 30.89
N LEU A 7 16.08 -7.92 32.02
CA LEU A 7 14.63 -7.72 32.05
C LEU A 7 14.25 -6.30 31.58
N ILE A 8 14.93 -5.27 32.10
CA ILE A 8 14.70 -3.86 31.76
C ILE A 8 15.00 -3.58 30.28
N ILE A 9 16.08 -4.16 29.73
CA ILE A 9 16.41 -4.02 28.31
C ILE A 9 15.36 -4.72 27.45
N THR A 10 14.86 -5.90 27.85
CA THR A 10 13.79 -6.57 27.10
C THR A 10 12.47 -5.80 27.15
N THR A 11 12.07 -5.20 28.26
CA THR A 11 10.85 -4.38 28.32
C THR A 11 10.97 -3.07 27.54
N LEU A 12 12.16 -2.45 27.49
CA LEU A 12 12.40 -1.25 26.68
C LEU A 12 12.34 -1.52 25.17
N VAL A 13 12.76 -2.71 24.72
CA VAL A 13 12.67 -3.08 23.29
C VAL A 13 11.22 -3.33 22.86
N TYR A 14 10.36 -3.87 23.73
CA TYR A 14 8.94 -4.05 23.40
C TYR A 14 8.15 -2.74 23.29
N GLN A 15 8.61 -1.66 23.94
CA GLN A 15 7.95 -0.34 23.88
C GLN A 15 8.27 0.44 22.60
N LEU A 16 9.30 0.03 21.82
CA LEU A 16 9.70 0.71 20.59
C LEU A 16 9.09 0.10 19.31
N SER A 17 8.30 -0.98 19.42
CA SER A 17 7.70 -1.67 18.25
C SER A 17 6.30 -1.19 17.87
N PHE A 18 5.76 -0.14 18.50
CA PHE A 18 4.47 0.46 18.14
C PHE A 18 4.65 1.88 17.62
N SER A 19 5.07 2.00 16.37
CA SER A 19 4.83 3.23 15.59
C SER A 19 4.13 2.87 14.30
N GLN A 20 2.92 2.34 14.43
CA GLN A 20 1.87 2.56 13.45
C GLN A 20 0.93 3.58 14.08
N SER A 21 0.63 4.65 13.34
CA SER A 21 -0.19 5.76 13.84
C SER A 21 -1.50 5.26 14.44
N ASN A 22 -1.86 5.78 15.63
CA ASN A 22 -3.17 5.60 16.28
C ASN A 22 -4.29 6.36 15.54
N LEU A 23 -4.18 6.53 14.22
CA LEU A 23 -5.21 7.17 13.43
C LEU A 23 -6.31 6.13 13.20
N VAL A 24 -7.25 6.04 14.14
CA VAL A 24 -8.45 5.22 14.00
C VAL A 24 -9.44 5.99 13.11
N LEU A 25 -9.69 5.48 11.90
CA LEU A 25 -10.92 5.78 11.15
C LEU A 25 -11.76 4.54 11.30
N ASP A 26 -12.28 4.33 12.51
CA ASP A 26 -13.37 3.40 12.67
C ASP A 26 -14.59 4.08 12.04
N PHE A 27 -14.94 3.61 10.86
CA PHE A 27 -16.30 3.78 10.35
C PHE A 27 -17.33 2.96 11.17
N ASP A 28 -16.87 2.31 12.25
CA ASP A 28 -17.64 1.56 13.25
C ASP A 28 -17.48 2.16 14.66
N GLU A 29 -17.35 3.49 14.80
CA GLU A 29 -17.91 4.07 16.03
C GLU A 29 -19.39 3.67 16.08
N LYS A 30 -19.85 3.21 17.26
CA LYS A 30 -21.24 2.80 17.50
C LYS A 30 -22.16 3.71 16.70
N LYS A 31 -22.96 3.09 15.81
CA LYS A 31 -23.98 3.80 15.07
C LYS A 31 -25.01 4.28 16.09
N ASP A 32 -24.78 5.47 16.63
CA ASP A 32 -25.74 6.16 17.48
C ASP A 32 -26.77 6.76 16.54
N TYR A 33 -27.72 5.89 16.18
CA TYR A 33 -28.91 6.29 15.47
C TYR A 33 -29.83 7.02 16.46
N VAL A 34 -30.08 8.28 16.19
CA VAL A 34 -31.14 9.05 16.85
C VAL A 34 -32.27 9.27 15.88
N SER A 35 -33.48 9.39 16.42
CA SER A 35 -34.61 9.79 15.62
C SER A 35 -34.40 11.21 15.10
N ILE A 36 -34.76 11.45 13.85
CA ILE A 36 -34.78 12.80 13.26
C ILE A 36 -35.67 13.74 14.07
N LYS A 37 -36.73 13.20 14.68
CA LYS A 37 -37.65 13.95 15.55
C LYS A 37 -37.02 14.40 16.86
N SER A 38 -35.97 13.71 17.33
CA SER A 38 -35.27 14.02 18.58
C SER A 38 -34.03 14.90 18.38
N LEU A 39 -33.72 15.32 17.15
CA LEU A 39 -32.59 16.22 16.90
C LEU A 39 -32.92 17.63 17.38
N ASP A 40 -32.18 18.12 18.36
CA ASP A 40 -32.17 19.53 18.71
C ASP A 40 -31.49 20.37 17.60
N LYS A 41 -31.58 21.70 17.72
CA LYS A 41 -31.04 22.62 16.72
C LYS A 41 -29.52 22.46 16.54
N GLU A 42 -28.79 22.20 17.63
CA GLU A 42 -27.34 22.03 17.61
C GLU A 42 -26.92 20.72 16.89
N LEU A 43 -27.68 19.64 17.10
CA LEU A 43 -27.46 18.35 16.44
C LEU A 43 -27.90 18.37 14.96
N LYS A 44 -28.90 19.18 14.59
CA LYS A 44 -29.30 19.39 13.19
C LYS A 44 -28.20 20.05 12.37
N ASP A 45 -27.60 21.12 12.90
CA ASP A 45 -26.47 21.82 12.27
C ASP A 45 -25.26 20.86 12.09
N LYS A 46 -25.11 19.90 13.02
CA LYS A 46 -24.10 18.84 12.97
C LYS A 46 -24.37 17.74 11.93
N THR A 47 -25.55 17.72 11.31
CA THR A 47 -26.01 16.73 10.32
C THR A 47 -26.25 17.32 8.92
N GLU A 48 -25.90 18.58 8.67
CA GLU A 48 -26.14 19.29 7.39
C GLU A 48 -25.48 18.62 6.16
N ASP A 49 -24.50 17.73 6.35
CA ASP A 49 -23.88 16.94 5.29
C ASP A 49 -24.69 15.71 4.82
N TYR A 50 -25.86 15.44 5.43
CA TYR A 50 -26.73 14.32 5.06
C TYR A 50 -27.95 14.79 4.25
N LEU A 51 -28.22 14.13 3.12
CA LEU A 51 -29.52 14.23 2.44
C LEU A 51 -30.54 13.42 3.25
N ILE A 52 -31.36 14.10 4.06
CA ILE A 52 -32.50 13.50 4.78
C ILE A 52 -33.75 13.66 3.91
N ILE A 53 -34.39 12.54 3.54
CA ILE A 53 -35.66 12.56 2.82
C ILE A 53 -36.84 12.42 3.79
N ASP A 54 -38.04 12.85 3.38
CA ASP A 54 -39.23 12.89 4.25
C ASP A 54 -39.63 11.53 4.86
N ASN A 55 -39.15 10.43 4.30
CA ASN A 55 -39.42 9.07 4.78
C ASN A 55 -38.36 8.53 5.76
N ASP A 56 -37.26 9.25 6.00
CA ASP A 56 -36.23 8.80 6.92
C ASP A 56 -36.69 8.94 8.38
N THR A 57 -36.35 7.95 9.20
CA THR A 57 -36.77 7.91 10.62
C THR A 57 -35.61 8.09 11.60
N LEU A 58 -34.39 7.75 11.16
CA LEU A 58 -33.17 7.71 11.97
C LEU A 58 -32.01 8.37 11.21
N VAL A 59 -31.16 9.10 11.93
CA VAL A 59 -29.88 9.63 11.41
C VAL A 59 -28.73 9.13 12.29
N ASN A 60 -27.58 8.82 11.69
CA ASN A 60 -26.38 8.40 12.43
C ASN A 60 -25.54 9.64 12.80
N LEU A 61 -25.42 9.94 14.10
CA LEU A 61 -24.67 11.11 14.56
C LEU A 61 -23.14 10.92 14.57
N ASN A 62 -22.66 9.68 14.66
CA ASN A 62 -21.23 9.40 14.88
C ASN A 62 -20.46 9.05 13.62
N ASN A 63 -21.04 9.25 12.44
CA ASN A 63 -20.31 9.03 11.20
C ASN A 63 -19.46 10.26 10.81
N ARG A 64 -18.72 10.78 11.79
CA ARG A 64 -17.71 11.80 11.60
C ARG A 64 -16.38 11.10 11.48
N ALA A 65 -15.88 10.97 10.25
CA ALA A 65 -14.43 10.95 10.11
C ALA A 65 -13.91 12.19 10.86
N LYS A 66 -13.08 12.01 11.91
CA LYS A 66 -12.53 13.14 12.67
C LYS A 66 -11.93 14.15 11.67
N VAL A 67 -12.21 15.44 11.85
CA VAL A 67 -11.78 16.51 10.92
C VAL A 67 -10.26 16.44 10.67
N ASP A 68 -9.47 16.16 11.71
CA ASP A 68 -8.02 15.93 11.63
C ASP A 68 -7.61 14.80 10.65
N ASN A 69 -8.45 13.76 10.55
CA ASN A 69 -8.25 12.66 9.58
C ASN A 69 -8.53 13.10 8.15
N LEU A 70 -9.43 14.07 7.96
CA LEU A 70 -9.82 14.62 6.67
C LEU A 70 -8.84 15.69 6.20
N GLU A 71 -8.30 16.54 7.08
CA GLU A 71 -7.20 17.47 6.77
C GLU A 71 -5.93 16.72 6.34
N THR A 72 -5.57 15.65 7.07
CA THR A 72 -4.45 14.79 6.68
C THR A 72 -4.72 14.13 5.33
N PHE A 73 -5.96 13.70 5.07
CA PHE A 73 -6.36 13.19 3.75
C PHE A 73 -6.22 14.27 2.66
N CYS A 74 -6.68 15.50 2.92
CA CYS A 74 -6.54 16.63 2.00
C CYS A 74 -5.07 16.86 1.62
N LYS A 75 -4.12 16.71 2.54
CA LYS A 75 -2.68 16.84 2.24
C LYS A 75 -2.17 15.80 1.22
N TYR A 76 -2.61 14.54 1.33
CA TYR A 76 -2.16 13.45 0.45
C TYR A 76 -2.97 13.35 -0.85
N PHE A 77 -4.19 13.87 -0.84
CA PHE A 77 -5.16 13.81 -1.93
C PHE A 77 -5.57 15.20 -2.43
N ALA A 78 -4.74 16.22 -2.20
CA ALA A 78 -4.99 17.64 -2.48
C ALA A 78 -5.38 17.94 -3.93
N SER A 79 -5.01 17.04 -4.86
CA SER A 79 -5.43 17.10 -6.25
C SER A 79 -6.19 15.84 -6.63
N GLU A 80 -7.24 16.02 -7.44
CA GLU A 80 -7.93 14.93 -8.13
C GLU A 80 -6.92 14.04 -8.88
N GLU A 81 -5.84 14.62 -9.40
CA GLU A 81 -4.78 13.89 -10.08
C GLU A 81 -4.08 12.85 -9.16
N SER A 82 -3.72 13.23 -7.93
CA SER A 82 -3.09 12.30 -6.97
C SER A 82 -4.03 11.14 -6.59
N PHE A 83 -5.32 11.44 -6.37
CA PHE A 83 -6.33 10.44 -6.09
C PHE A 83 -6.50 9.46 -7.26
N GLN A 84 -6.68 9.99 -8.47
CA GLN A 84 -6.81 9.18 -9.67
C GLN A 84 -5.56 8.32 -9.89
N LYS A 85 -4.35 8.85 -9.67
CA LYS A 85 -3.11 8.08 -9.75
C LYS A 85 -3.13 6.87 -8.81
N LEU A 86 -3.52 7.04 -7.55
CA LEU A 86 -3.61 5.93 -6.59
C LEU A 86 -4.62 4.87 -7.04
N ILE A 87 -5.88 5.27 -7.25
CA ILE A 87 -6.98 4.36 -7.67
C ILE A 87 -6.56 3.54 -8.87
N SER A 88 -5.91 4.22 -9.81
CA SER A 88 -5.49 3.62 -11.04
C SER A 88 -4.32 2.62 -10.79
N SER A 89 -3.41 2.88 -9.86
CA SER A 89 -2.29 1.95 -9.60
C SER A 89 -2.76 0.67 -8.91
N ILE A 90 -3.76 0.72 -8.03
CA ILE A 90 -4.30 -0.46 -7.31
C ILE A 90 -5.30 -1.27 -8.14
N GLN A 91 -5.90 -0.66 -9.16
CA GLN A 91 -6.93 -1.31 -9.97
C GLN A 91 -6.30 -2.31 -10.95
N TYR A 92 -6.43 -3.60 -10.65
CA TYR A 92 -6.16 -4.66 -11.62
C TYR A 92 -7.17 -4.58 -12.77
N TYR A 93 -6.73 -4.92 -13.99
CA TYR A 93 -7.54 -5.01 -15.22
C TYR A 93 -8.62 -6.12 -15.16
N TYR A 94 -9.37 -6.23 -14.08
CA TYR A 94 -10.65 -6.88 -14.16
C TYR A 94 -11.60 -6.01 -14.97
N LEU A 95 -12.50 -6.68 -15.69
CA LEU A 95 -13.53 -6.12 -16.56
C LEU A 95 -14.11 -4.84 -15.96
N LYS A 96 -14.44 -3.85 -16.80
CA LYS A 96 -15.11 -2.58 -16.45
C LYS A 96 -16.25 -2.66 -15.41
N ASN A 97 -16.76 -3.87 -15.12
CA ASN A 97 -17.88 -4.16 -14.24
C ASN A 97 -17.53 -4.95 -12.96
N SER A 98 -16.27 -5.33 -12.67
CA SER A 98 -15.96 -5.93 -11.36
C SER A 98 -15.77 -4.82 -10.33
N SER A 99 -16.67 -4.79 -9.36
CA SER A 99 -16.82 -3.75 -8.36
C SER A 99 -15.72 -3.72 -7.28
N ILE A 100 -14.85 -4.72 -7.17
CA ILE A 100 -14.04 -4.89 -5.96
C ILE A 100 -12.53 -4.82 -6.29
N ALA A 101 -11.97 -3.61 -6.25
CA ALA A 101 -10.52 -3.44 -6.14
C ALA A 101 -10.17 -3.30 -4.66
N HIS A 102 -9.47 -4.30 -4.13
CA HIS A 102 -9.09 -4.37 -2.73
C HIS A 102 -7.83 -3.56 -2.46
N PHE A 103 -7.85 -2.75 -1.41
CA PHE A 103 -6.72 -1.93 -0.99
C PHE A 103 -5.84 -2.73 -0.01
N ARG A 104 -4.82 -3.40 -0.55
CA ARG A 104 -3.96 -4.30 0.23
C ARG A 104 -2.77 -3.56 0.82
N GLN A 105 -2.54 -3.72 2.12
CA GLN A 105 -1.49 -3.00 2.86
C GLN A 105 -0.74 -3.95 3.77
N TRP A 106 0.58 -3.78 3.87
CA TRP A 106 1.36 -4.36 4.96
C TRP A 106 0.95 -3.72 6.28
N ASN A 107 0.51 -4.53 7.26
CA ASN A 107 0.21 -4.09 8.62
C ASN A 107 1.34 -4.44 9.61
N SER A 108 2.49 -4.87 9.09
CA SER A 108 3.69 -5.16 9.85
C SER A 108 4.91 -4.63 9.11
N GLU A 109 6.04 -4.53 9.80
CA GLU A 109 7.32 -4.28 9.13
C GLU A 109 7.59 -5.34 8.04
N VAL A 110 8.03 -4.89 6.86
CA VAL A 110 8.43 -5.78 5.77
C VAL A 110 9.89 -6.19 5.97
N ILE A 111 10.11 -7.41 6.45
CA ILE A 111 11.45 -7.97 6.67
C ILE A 111 11.79 -8.86 5.48
N THR A 112 12.69 -8.36 4.63
CA THR A 112 13.03 -9.00 3.35
C THR A 112 14.29 -9.86 3.43
N TYR A 113 14.16 -11.11 3.04
CA TYR A 113 15.29 -12.02 2.78
C TYR A 113 15.58 -12.10 1.28
N LEU A 114 16.85 -11.93 0.91
CA LEU A 114 17.34 -12.16 -0.44
C LEU A 114 18.18 -13.44 -0.49
N ASP A 115 17.78 -14.37 -1.35
CA ASP A 115 18.52 -15.59 -1.62
C ASP A 115 20.00 -15.31 -1.93
N LYS A 116 20.91 -16.06 -1.30
CA LYS A 116 22.36 -15.93 -1.45
C LYS A 116 22.84 -16.20 -2.88
N ARG A 117 22.05 -16.93 -3.67
CA ARG A 117 22.29 -17.14 -5.11
C ARG A 117 22.25 -15.82 -5.90
N ILE A 118 21.58 -14.78 -5.40
CA ILE A 118 21.58 -13.46 -6.03
C ILE A 118 22.96 -12.81 -5.82
N PRO A 119 23.63 -12.33 -6.89
CA PRO A 119 24.94 -11.70 -6.81
C PRO A 119 25.02 -10.63 -5.72
N ARG A 120 26.15 -10.57 -5.01
CA ARG A 120 26.31 -9.72 -3.82
C ARG A 120 26.19 -8.23 -4.15
N ASN A 121 26.72 -7.80 -5.29
CA ASN A 121 26.57 -6.45 -5.84
C ASN A 121 25.08 -6.11 -6.05
N ILE A 122 24.33 -6.99 -6.70
CA ILE A 122 22.89 -6.81 -6.97
C ILE A 122 22.09 -6.73 -5.67
N ARG A 123 22.35 -7.60 -4.70
CA ARG A 123 21.71 -7.52 -3.38
C ARG A 123 22.01 -6.18 -2.69
N LYS A 124 23.27 -5.73 -2.71
CA LYS A 124 23.68 -4.46 -2.09
C LYS A 124 22.99 -3.28 -2.75
N GLU A 125 22.96 -3.24 -4.08
CA GLU A 125 22.34 -2.15 -4.82
C GLU A 125 20.83 -2.12 -4.63
N PHE A 126 20.17 -3.28 -4.69
CA PHE A 126 18.74 -3.41 -4.40
C PHE A 126 18.40 -2.90 -3.00
N MET A 127 19.13 -3.34 -1.97
CA MET A 127 18.91 -2.88 -0.59
C MET A 127 19.11 -1.37 -0.46
N ASN A 128 20.17 -0.84 -1.07
CA ASN A 128 20.44 0.60 -1.03
C ASN A 128 19.37 1.41 -1.76
N PHE A 129 18.87 0.91 -2.88
CA PHE A 129 17.81 1.55 -3.65
C PHE A 129 16.53 1.72 -2.80
N PHE A 130 16.11 0.68 -2.07
CA PHE A 130 14.87 0.73 -1.29
C PHE A 130 14.98 1.38 0.09
N ARG A 131 16.17 1.61 0.64
CA ARG A 131 16.36 2.49 1.82
C ARG A 131 15.84 3.91 1.63
N GLN A 132 15.62 4.32 0.38
CA GLN A 132 14.94 5.59 0.06
C GLN A 132 13.47 5.64 0.53
N LEU A 133 12.90 4.52 0.99
CA LEU A 133 11.54 4.41 1.51
C LEU A 133 11.45 4.56 3.03
N ASP A 134 12.59 4.62 3.74
CA ASP A 134 12.63 4.67 5.22
C ASP A 134 11.92 5.91 5.81
N SER A 135 11.64 6.93 4.99
CA SER A 135 10.93 8.15 5.40
C SER A 135 9.42 8.11 5.19
N ILE A 136 8.83 6.98 4.78
CA ILE A 136 7.39 6.87 4.55
C ILE A 136 6.69 6.53 5.87
N ASN A 137 5.78 7.42 6.29
CA ASN A 137 4.97 7.20 7.49
C ASN A 137 4.14 5.92 7.38
N ASN A 138 4.03 5.17 8.49
CA ASN A 138 3.33 3.88 8.61
C ASN A 138 3.81 2.78 7.65
N PHE A 139 4.98 2.92 7.04
CA PHE A 139 5.58 1.87 6.24
C PHE A 139 7.04 1.66 6.68
N ASN A 140 7.29 0.51 7.30
CA ASN A 140 8.63 0.13 7.75
C ASN A 140 9.10 -1.08 6.96
N MET A 141 10.37 -1.07 6.56
CA MET A 141 10.99 -2.21 5.91
C MET A 141 12.45 -2.37 6.35
N SER A 142 12.90 -3.62 6.38
CA SER A 142 14.28 -3.96 6.68
C SER A 142 14.71 -5.19 5.88
N PHE A 143 16.01 -5.50 5.97
CA PHE A 143 16.61 -6.63 5.27
C PHE A 143 17.26 -7.57 6.27
N SER A 144 16.97 -8.87 6.13
CA SER A 144 17.49 -9.92 7.00
C SER A 144 18.32 -10.93 6.21
N ASN A 145 19.43 -11.36 6.80
CA ASN A 145 20.20 -12.50 6.30
C ASN A 145 19.60 -13.85 6.73
N SER A 146 18.61 -13.85 7.62
CA SER A 146 17.95 -15.04 8.14
C SER A 146 16.57 -15.20 7.51
N LEU A 147 16.38 -16.32 6.81
CA LEU A 147 15.11 -16.70 6.20
C LEU A 147 13.98 -16.77 7.25
N ASN A 148 14.26 -17.32 8.44
CA ASN A 148 13.26 -17.54 9.49
C ASN A 148 12.72 -16.24 10.13
N LYS A 149 13.39 -15.11 9.90
CA LYS A 149 12.96 -13.80 10.40
C LYS A 149 12.19 -12.99 9.34
N ALA A 150 12.18 -13.46 8.10
CA ALA A 150 11.63 -12.71 6.98
C ALA A 150 10.17 -13.08 6.72
N ASN A 151 9.31 -12.08 6.53
CA ASN A 151 7.97 -12.25 5.99
C ASN A 151 7.92 -11.97 4.48
N TYR A 152 8.99 -11.42 3.91
CA TYR A 152 9.16 -11.26 2.46
C TYR A 152 10.37 -12.07 1.99
N ILE A 153 10.15 -13.02 1.08
CA ILE A 153 11.19 -13.92 0.58
C ILE A 153 11.40 -13.71 -0.92
N ILE A 154 12.62 -13.32 -1.31
CA ILE A 154 13.06 -13.23 -2.71
C ILE A 154 13.98 -14.42 -3.02
N LYS A 155 13.64 -15.22 -4.01
CA LYS A 155 14.48 -16.35 -4.46
C LYS A 155 14.42 -16.58 -5.97
N PHE A 156 15.39 -17.33 -6.47
CA PHE A 156 15.28 -17.87 -7.82
C PHE A 156 14.24 -18.99 -7.86
N SER A 157 13.48 -19.04 -8.94
CA SER A 157 12.65 -20.18 -9.29
C SER A 157 13.52 -21.29 -9.86
N ASP A 158 13.34 -22.50 -9.35
CA ASP A 158 13.99 -23.70 -9.91
C ASP A 158 13.24 -24.25 -11.13
N THR A 159 12.06 -23.69 -11.42
CA THR A 159 11.25 -23.95 -12.62
C THR A 159 11.10 -22.68 -13.46
N VAL A 160 10.95 -22.83 -14.78
CA VAL A 160 10.70 -21.68 -15.68
C VAL A 160 9.45 -20.96 -15.20
N VAL A 161 9.58 -19.68 -14.87
CA VAL A 161 8.42 -18.85 -14.52
C VAL A 161 7.64 -18.61 -15.81
N PRO A 162 6.43 -19.19 -15.99
CA PRO A 162 5.73 -19.06 -17.24
C PRO A 162 5.42 -17.59 -17.48
N ASN A 163 5.88 -17.05 -18.62
CA ASN A 163 5.46 -15.74 -19.07
C ASN A 163 3.93 -15.74 -19.11
N LEU A 164 3.29 -14.91 -18.28
CA LEU A 164 1.84 -14.73 -18.28
C LEU A 164 1.42 -14.37 -19.71
N LYS A 165 0.81 -15.34 -20.41
CA LYS A 165 0.28 -15.13 -21.75
C LYS A 165 -1.10 -14.50 -21.59
N THR A 166 -1.23 -13.21 -21.89
CA THR A 166 -2.57 -12.73 -22.27
C THR A 166 -2.91 -13.37 -23.62
N LYS A 167 -4.20 -13.63 -23.90
CA LYS A 167 -4.71 -14.34 -25.08
C LYS A 167 -4.15 -13.88 -26.44
N LYS A 168 -3.42 -12.76 -26.53
CA LYS A 168 -2.90 -12.19 -27.77
C LYS A 168 -1.41 -11.79 -27.81
N LYS A 169 -0.66 -11.70 -26.70
CA LYS A 169 0.79 -11.35 -26.74
C LYS A 169 1.60 -11.98 -25.60
N LYS A 170 2.76 -12.57 -25.94
CA LYS A 170 3.84 -12.81 -24.98
C LYS A 170 4.35 -11.45 -24.50
N TYR A 171 4.52 -11.29 -23.19
CA TYR A 171 5.23 -10.14 -22.66
C TYR A 171 6.66 -10.10 -23.22
N ASN A 172 7.15 -8.90 -23.56
CA ASN A 172 8.56 -8.74 -23.90
C ASN A 172 9.41 -9.01 -22.64
N GLU A 173 10.69 -9.32 -22.84
CA GLU A 173 11.60 -9.61 -21.73
C GLU A 173 11.75 -8.43 -20.76
N ASN A 174 11.51 -7.20 -21.22
CA ASN A 174 11.53 -6.00 -20.39
C ASN A 174 10.31 -5.85 -19.47
N HIS A 175 9.19 -6.50 -19.75
CA HIS A 175 7.95 -6.37 -18.99
C HIS A 175 8.11 -6.87 -17.56
N PRO A 176 7.67 -6.16 -16.51
CA PRO A 176 7.95 -6.50 -15.11
C PRO A 176 7.59 -7.94 -14.72
N LEU A 177 6.47 -8.47 -15.26
CA LEU A 177 6.00 -9.84 -15.03
C LEU A 177 6.57 -10.90 -16.01
N SER A 178 7.60 -10.55 -16.78
CA SER A 178 8.36 -11.52 -17.57
C SER A 178 9.53 -12.04 -16.76
N LYS A 179 9.76 -13.37 -16.80
CA LYS A 179 10.84 -14.05 -16.06
C LYS A 179 10.81 -13.81 -14.55
N GLY A 180 9.64 -13.49 -14.00
CA GLY A 180 9.47 -13.30 -12.56
C GLY A 180 8.02 -13.07 -12.18
N ASN A 181 7.68 -13.39 -10.94
CA ASN A 181 6.37 -13.18 -10.35
C ASN A 181 6.49 -12.98 -8.84
N TYR A 182 5.39 -12.60 -8.22
CA TYR A 182 5.27 -12.59 -6.77
C TYR A 182 3.89 -13.10 -6.36
N ARG A 183 3.82 -13.64 -5.15
CA ARG A 183 2.58 -14.06 -4.49
C ARG A 183 2.53 -13.41 -3.11
N VAL A 184 1.54 -12.54 -2.95
CA VAL A 184 1.23 -11.90 -1.68
C VAL A 184 0.31 -12.84 -0.87
N LEU A 185 0.56 -12.94 0.42
CA LEU A 185 -0.27 -13.64 1.39
C LEU A 185 -1.04 -12.59 2.18
N VAL A 186 -2.36 -12.75 2.21
CA VAL A 186 -3.29 -11.78 2.80
C VAL A 186 -4.20 -12.47 3.79
N ASP A 187 -4.56 -11.77 4.87
CA ASP A 187 -5.59 -12.21 5.79
C ASP A 187 -7.00 -11.89 5.27
N ASN A 188 -8.02 -12.08 6.11
CA ASN A 188 -9.41 -11.82 5.75
C ASN A 188 -9.73 -10.33 5.60
N ASP A 189 -8.88 -9.43 6.10
CA ASP A 189 -9.02 -7.97 6.05
C ASP A 189 -8.13 -7.32 4.98
N ASP A 190 -7.67 -8.13 4.02
CA ASP A 190 -6.74 -7.78 2.95
C ASP A 190 -5.39 -7.24 3.45
N LYS A 191 -4.99 -7.55 4.70
CA LYS A 191 -3.67 -7.18 5.22
C LYS A 191 -2.62 -8.15 4.75
N ILE A 192 -1.52 -7.59 4.26
CA ILE A 192 -0.38 -8.36 3.79
C ILE A 192 0.45 -8.76 5.00
N TYR A 193 0.58 -10.06 5.22
CA TYR A 193 1.46 -10.63 6.25
C TYR A 193 2.64 -11.40 5.66
N GLY A 194 2.68 -11.60 4.35
CA GLY A 194 3.82 -12.25 3.71
C GLY A 194 3.86 -12.12 2.20
N CYS A 195 5.04 -12.31 1.62
CA CYS A 195 5.24 -12.29 0.17
C CYS A 195 6.33 -13.26 -0.26
N TYR A 196 6.07 -14.00 -1.33
CA TYR A 196 7.09 -14.79 -2.02
C TYR A 196 7.29 -14.22 -3.41
N MET A 197 8.51 -13.77 -3.70
CA MET A 197 8.91 -13.30 -5.03
C MET A 197 9.88 -14.29 -5.65
N TYR A 198 9.58 -14.68 -6.89
CA TYR A 198 10.39 -15.61 -7.67
C TYR A 198 10.88 -14.92 -8.93
N VAL A 199 12.16 -15.09 -9.23
CA VAL A 199 12.77 -14.66 -10.49
C VAL A 199 13.38 -15.85 -11.20
N ASP A 200 13.32 -15.86 -12.52
CA ASP A 200 13.87 -16.94 -13.33
C ASP A 200 15.40 -16.96 -13.23
N ARG A 201 15.99 -18.15 -13.12
CA ARG A 201 17.44 -18.30 -13.01
C ARG A 201 18.19 -17.79 -14.24
N SER A 202 17.57 -17.80 -15.41
CA SER A 202 18.14 -17.24 -16.65
C SER A 202 18.42 -15.74 -16.59
N LEU A 203 17.93 -15.03 -15.56
CA LEU A 203 18.28 -13.62 -15.34
C LEU A 203 19.69 -13.45 -14.76
N LEU A 204 20.34 -14.52 -14.28
CA LEU A 204 21.74 -14.45 -13.81
C LEU A 204 22.72 -14.08 -14.93
N ASP A 205 22.38 -14.37 -16.18
CA ASP A 205 23.21 -14.05 -17.35
C ASP A 205 23.15 -12.55 -17.73
N ASN A 206 22.25 -11.79 -17.10
CA ASN A 206 22.07 -10.36 -17.34
C ASN A 206 21.74 -9.64 -16.01
N GLU A 207 22.80 -9.24 -15.29
CA GLU A 207 22.68 -8.62 -13.98
C GLU A 207 21.85 -7.32 -13.99
N ASP A 208 21.98 -6.49 -15.02
CA ASP A 208 21.19 -5.26 -15.16
C ASP A 208 19.69 -5.55 -15.27
N LEU A 209 19.33 -6.54 -16.10
CA LEU A 209 17.95 -6.97 -16.22
C LEU A 209 17.45 -7.59 -14.92
N LEU A 210 18.27 -8.41 -14.24
CA LEU A 210 17.92 -8.98 -12.94
C LEU A 210 17.60 -7.89 -11.92
N LEU A 211 18.49 -6.91 -11.74
CA LEU A 211 18.27 -5.82 -10.79
C LEU A 211 17.01 -5.04 -11.12
N LYS A 212 16.81 -4.70 -12.41
CA LYS A 212 15.60 -4.04 -12.90
C LYS A 212 14.34 -4.83 -12.51
N LYS A 213 14.32 -6.15 -12.73
CA LYS A 213 13.18 -7.00 -12.36
C LYS A 213 12.94 -7.02 -10.86
N LEU A 214 14.01 -7.17 -10.07
CA LEU A 214 13.91 -7.15 -8.62
C LEU A 214 13.27 -5.84 -8.14
N LYS A 215 13.76 -4.69 -8.63
CA LYS A 215 13.20 -3.37 -8.28
C LYS A 215 11.72 -3.26 -8.64
N GLN A 216 11.34 -3.62 -9.87
CA GLN A 216 9.94 -3.51 -10.31
C GLN A 216 8.99 -4.44 -9.54
N LEU A 217 9.33 -5.73 -9.45
CA LEU A 217 8.48 -6.73 -8.78
C LEU A 217 8.34 -6.45 -7.29
N TYR A 218 9.44 -6.05 -6.62
CA TYR A 218 9.40 -5.70 -5.21
C TYR A 218 8.46 -4.52 -4.97
N PHE A 219 8.65 -3.41 -5.68
CA PHE A 219 7.80 -2.22 -5.52
C PHE A 219 6.33 -2.51 -5.83
N MET A 220 6.04 -3.27 -6.90
CA MET A 220 4.67 -3.69 -7.21
C MET A 220 4.03 -4.46 -6.06
N SER A 221 4.77 -5.39 -5.43
CA SER A 221 4.22 -6.20 -4.34
C SER A 221 3.98 -5.42 -3.03
N LEU A 222 4.58 -4.24 -2.85
CA LEU A 222 4.40 -3.43 -1.64
C LEU A 222 2.97 -2.92 -1.48
N GLY A 223 2.25 -2.61 -2.55
CA GLY A 223 0.84 -2.21 -2.50
C GLY A 223 -0.05 -3.00 -3.45
N GLN A 224 0.47 -4.12 -3.96
CA GLN A 224 -0.10 -4.86 -5.10
C GLN A 224 -0.39 -3.97 -6.31
N PHE A 225 0.53 -3.03 -6.58
CA PHE A 225 0.40 -2.06 -7.65
C PHE A 225 0.49 -2.70 -9.03
N THR A 226 -0.19 -2.06 -9.97
CA THR A 226 -0.26 -2.44 -11.38
C THR A 226 0.65 -1.57 -12.23
N TYR A 227 1.18 -2.17 -13.29
CA TYR A 227 2.03 -1.45 -14.24
C TYR A 227 1.20 -0.61 -15.21
N ARG A 228 1.77 0.48 -15.72
CA ARG A 228 1.11 1.47 -16.60
C ARG A 228 2.07 1.98 -17.66
N LYS A 229 1.61 2.09 -18.91
CA LYS A 229 2.43 2.65 -20.00
C LYS A 229 2.46 4.18 -20.00
N ASN A 230 1.38 4.82 -19.54
CA ASN A 230 1.18 6.27 -19.61
C ASN A 230 1.72 7.00 -18.37
N ILE A 231 2.82 6.53 -17.80
CA ILE A 231 3.53 7.18 -16.69
C ILE A 231 5.01 7.32 -17.05
N SER A 232 5.78 8.07 -16.25
CA SER A 232 7.21 8.24 -16.52
C SER A 232 7.94 6.91 -16.66
N LYS A 233 8.85 6.79 -17.64
CA LYS A 233 9.75 5.63 -17.76
C LYS A 233 10.73 5.51 -16.59
N LYS A 234 10.83 6.51 -15.71
CA LYS A 234 11.57 6.42 -14.45
C LYS A 234 10.76 5.76 -13.32
N SER A 235 9.47 5.51 -13.52
CA SER A 235 8.64 4.82 -12.52
C SER A 235 8.83 3.30 -12.61
N LEU A 236 8.91 2.65 -11.45
CA LEU A 236 8.97 1.19 -11.36
C LEU A 236 7.72 0.50 -11.89
N LEU A 237 6.59 1.22 -11.93
CA LEU A 237 5.34 0.73 -12.51
C LEU A 237 5.29 0.87 -14.03
N ASN A 238 6.31 1.44 -14.69
CA ASN A 238 6.31 1.48 -16.15
C ASN A 238 6.86 0.17 -16.75
N PRO A 239 6.16 -0.50 -17.69
CA PRO A 239 6.70 -1.68 -18.38
C PRO A 239 8.03 -1.46 -19.12
N GLU A 240 8.31 -0.21 -19.48
CA GLU A 240 9.53 0.25 -20.13
C GLU A 240 10.44 1.01 -19.15
N TYR A 241 10.41 0.64 -17.87
CA TYR A 241 11.24 1.25 -16.83
C TYR A 241 12.71 1.33 -17.28
N ILE A 242 13.30 2.52 -17.16
CA ILE A 242 14.71 2.78 -17.35
C ILE A 242 15.35 2.67 -15.98
N ASP A 243 16.33 1.77 -15.82
CA ASP A 243 16.92 1.54 -14.51
C ASP A 243 17.59 2.82 -13.97
N THR A 244 17.16 3.23 -12.78
CA THR A 244 17.63 4.44 -12.11
C THR A 244 18.21 4.08 -10.75
N SER A 245 19.12 4.91 -10.26
CA SER A 245 19.65 4.81 -8.89
C SER A 245 18.69 5.38 -7.84
N LYS A 246 17.73 6.21 -8.26
CA LYS A 246 16.75 6.87 -7.37
C LYS A 246 15.33 6.44 -7.72
N LEU A 247 14.52 6.26 -6.67
CA LEU A 247 13.07 6.13 -6.81
C LEU A 247 12.50 7.42 -7.41
N SER A 248 11.56 7.29 -8.35
CA SER A 248 10.90 8.45 -8.93
C SER A 248 10.00 9.14 -7.90
N ASN A 249 9.78 10.45 -8.04
CA ASN A 249 8.82 11.16 -7.20
C ASN A 249 7.40 10.59 -7.33
N TYR A 250 7.06 10.05 -8.52
CA TYR A 250 5.79 9.36 -8.73
C TYR A 250 5.66 8.14 -7.81
N ASP A 251 6.68 7.28 -7.77
CA ASP A 251 6.67 6.06 -6.95
C ASP A 251 6.65 6.39 -5.45
N LYS A 252 7.47 7.37 -5.02
CA LYS A 252 7.49 7.83 -3.62
C LYS A 252 6.14 8.39 -3.19
N ASN A 253 5.55 9.28 -4.00
CA ASN A 253 4.25 9.86 -3.68
C ASN A 253 3.16 8.80 -3.67
N LEU A 254 3.16 7.88 -4.64
CA LEU A 254 2.19 6.80 -4.68
C LEU A 254 2.25 5.94 -3.42
N LEU A 255 3.45 5.52 -3.00
CA LEU A 255 3.60 4.67 -1.82
C LEU A 255 3.27 5.45 -0.53
N SER A 256 3.69 6.72 -0.42
CA SER A 256 3.34 7.60 0.70
C SER A 256 1.84 7.80 0.81
N THR A 257 1.14 8.01 -0.31
CA THR A 257 -0.32 8.13 -0.33
C THR A 257 -1.00 6.79 -0.07
N HIS A 258 -0.41 5.66 -0.46
CA HIS A 258 -0.94 4.32 -0.16
C HIS A 258 -0.82 3.97 1.32
N TYR A 259 0.26 4.40 1.97
CA TYR A 259 0.59 4.09 3.37
C TYR A 259 0.35 5.25 4.34
N TYR A 260 -0.25 6.36 3.89
CA TYR A 260 -0.57 7.50 4.76
C TYR A 260 -1.37 7.08 6.00
N LYS A 261 -2.12 5.97 5.88
CA LYS A 261 -2.86 5.31 6.94
C LYS A 261 -2.96 3.80 6.67
N ILE A 262 -2.82 2.99 7.72
CA ILE A 262 -3.20 1.57 7.70
C ILE A 262 -4.65 1.45 8.17
N TYR A 263 -5.52 0.88 7.34
CA TYR A 263 -6.91 0.65 7.74
C TYR A 263 -7.02 -0.62 8.59
N PRO A 264 -7.88 -0.69 9.63
CA PRO A 264 -8.02 -1.88 10.46
C PRO A 264 -8.77 -3.03 9.76
N LYS A 265 -9.74 -2.69 8.90
CA LYS A 265 -10.58 -3.64 8.15
C LYS A 265 -10.28 -3.62 6.66
N THR A 266 -10.92 -4.51 5.90
CA THR A 266 -10.97 -4.42 4.44
C THR A 266 -11.37 -3.01 4.03
N PHE A 267 -10.57 -2.44 3.14
CA PHE A 267 -10.81 -1.12 2.57
C PHE A 267 -10.79 -1.29 1.06
N ASP A 268 -11.86 -0.90 0.40
CA ASP A 268 -11.99 -1.08 -1.05
C ASP A 268 -12.04 0.26 -1.80
N ARG A 269 -12.22 0.16 -3.11
CA ARG A 269 -12.36 1.33 -3.97
C ARG A 269 -13.55 2.22 -3.59
N PHE A 270 -14.69 1.66 -3.19
CA PHE A 270 -15.86 2.44 -2.82
C PHE A 270 -15.63 3.19 -1.51
N ASP A 271 -14.97 2.56 -0.53
CA ASP A 271 -14.59 3.23 0.70
C ASP A 271 -13.66 4.43 0.41
N LEU A 272 -12.69 4.22 -0.47
CA LEU A 272 -11.76 5.27 -0.90
C LEU A 272 -12.47 6.41 -1.68
N MET A 273 -13.42 6.07 -2.56
CA MET A 273 -14.26 7.06 -3.26
C MET A 273 -15.16 7.84 -2.30
N ARG A 274 -15.76 7.16 -1.30
CA ARG A 274 -16.58 7.80 -0.27
C ARG A 274 -15.74 8.77 0.55
N LEU A 275 -14.55 8.35 0.97
CA LEU A 275 -13.62 9.20 1.72
C LEU A 275 -13.20 10.43 0.89
N ASN A 276 -12.91 10.26 -0.40
CA ASN A 276 -12.58 11.36 -1.29
C ASN A 276 -13.75 12.35 -1.46
N ASN A 277 -14.98 11.86 -1.57
CA ASN A 277 -16.16 12.72 -1.70
C ASN A 277 -16.42 13.50 -0.40
N LEU A 278 -16.26 12.87 0.77
CA LEU A 278 -16.35 13.54 2.07
C LEU A 278 -15.23 14.58 2.25
N ALA A 279 -14.01 14.25 1.83
CA ALA A 279 -12.90 15.18 1.91
C ALA A 279 -13.12 16.39 0.99
N LYS A 280 -13.73 16.22 -0.20
CA LYS A 280 -13.97 17.32 -1.16
C LYS A 280 -14.83 18.46 -0.60
N SER A 281 -15.78 18.20 0.31
CA SER A 281 -16.56 19.29 0.94
C SER A 281 -15.71 20.09 1.94
N ILE A 282 -14.68 19.47 2.51
CA ILE A 282 -13.80 20.05 3.53
C ILE A 282 -12.59 20.73 2.89
N CYS A 283 -11.88 20.04 2.00
CA CYS A 283 -10.66 20.56 1.34
C CYS A 283 -10.93 21.79 0.44
N LYS A 284 -12.20 22.07 0.09
CA LYS A 284 -12.60 23.28 -0.67
C LYS A 284 -12.61 24.55 0.18
N ASN A 285 -12.67 24.43 1.51
CA ASN A 285 -12.70 25.56 2.43
C ASN A 285 -11.30 26.02 2.88
N GLU A 286 -10.23 25.42 2.35
CA GLU A 286 -8.82 25.72 2.68
C GLU A 286 -8.01 26.29 1.49
N GLN A 287 -8.65 26.55 0.33
CA GLN A 287 -8.04 27.24 -0.82
C GLN A 287 -8.56 28.67 -0.94
#